data_AF-A0A6G1RR61-F1
#
_entry.id   AF-A0A6G1RR61-F1
#
_cell.length_a   1.000
_cell.length_b   1.000
_cell.length_c   1.000
_cell.angle_alpha   90.00
_cell.angle_beta   90.00
_cell.angle_gamma   90.00
#
_symmetry.space_group_name_H-M   'P 1'
#
loop_
_entity.id
_entity.type
_entity.pdbx_description
1 polymer ?
#
loop_
_entity_poly.entity_id
_entity_poly.type
_entity_poly.pdbx_seq_one_letter_code
_entity_poly.pdbx_strand_id
1 'polypeptide(L)'
;GELVKEVEVLQGVIALLGRTLEQTNEQIRLNRSAKYNLEMDLKDKFTALMIDDYCASLTSNTPDTRYAANAVKIEGNFVSPEDWIDFSNINIEKADKERNNSLALRALIDSILSQTARDIRKQRETVNVAFANRVKEVKDAKHKLETLLAMVMDEITSQEENIAALKKAIADKEGPIKVAQGRLEARNQRPNMELCYDTVQCRLISEVEELTRNIQRLKDTLAQAETELRSLSRRQLSLEEEIQVKENTLY
;
A
#
# COMPACT_ATOMS: atom_id res chain seq x y z
N GLY A 1 5.79 2.63 -1.62
CA GLY A 1 5.10 1.46 -1.07
C GLY A 1 4.40 0.70 -2.19
N GLU A 2 3.95 -0.52 -1.96
CA GLU A 2 3.37 -1.37 -3.01
C GLU A 2 2.10 -0.78 -3.64
N LEU A 3 1.32 0.02 -2.90
CA LEU A 3 0.18 0.78 -3.45
C LEU A 3 0.59 1.85 -4.47
N VAL A 4 1.72 2.53 -4.26
CA VAL A 4 2.21 3.54 -5.22
C VAL A 4 2.63 2.85 -6.52
N LYS A 5 3.31 1.71 -6.41
CA LYS A 5 3.66 0.89 -7.58
C LYS A 5 2.42 0.35 -8.29
N GLU A 6 1.37 -0.02 -7.55
CA GLU A 6 0.10 -0.45 -8.16
C GLU A 6 -0.54 0.67 -9.00
N VAL A 7 -0.53 1.90 -8.51
CA VAL A 7 -0.98 3.07 -9.30
C VAL A 7 -0.12 3.26 -10.55
N GLU A 8 1.21 3.20 -10.43
CA GLU A 8 2.13 3.33 -11.57
C GLU A 8 1.88 2.24 -12.63
N VAL A 9 1.70 0.98 -12.21
CA VAL A 9 1.38 -0.14 -13.12
C VAL A 9 0.04 0.09 -13.82
N LEU A 10 -1.01 0.47 -13.08
CA LEU A 10 -2.33 0.72 -13.66
C LEU A 10 -2.30 1.87 -14.67
N GLN A 11 -1.61 2.97 -14.36
CA GLN A 11 -1.45 4.09 -15.27
C GLN A 11 -0.69 3.69 -16.54
N GLY A 12 0.39 2.90 -16.39
CA GLY A 12 1.14 2.34 -17.52
C GLY A 12 0.27 1.46 -18.42
N VAL A 13 -0.56 0.59 -17.83
CA VAL A 13 -1.50 -0.26 -18.58
C VAL A 13 -2.54 0.58 -19.31
N ILE A 14 -3.15 1.57 -18.65
CA ILE A 14 -4.15 2.46 -19.27
C ILE A 14 -3.55 3.17 -20.49
N ALA A 15 -2.36 3.76 -20.33
CA ALA A 15 -1.67 4.45 -21.42
C ALA A 15 -1.34 3.51 -22.59
N LEU A 16 -0.89 2.27 -22.30
CA LEU A 16 -0.58 1.28 -23.32
C LEU A 16 -1.84 0.82 -24.08
N LEU A 17 -2.93 0.52 -23.37
CA LEU A 17 -4.20 0.13 -23.98
C LEU A 17 -4.80 1.28 -24.81
N GLY A 18 -4.68 2.53 -24.35
CA GLY A 18 -5.09 3.72 -25.09
C GLY A 18 -4.38 3.83 -26.45
N ARG A 19 -3.04 3.76 -26.46
CA ARG A 19 -2.27 3.77 -27.72
C ARG A 19 -2.61 2.60 -28.64
N THR A 20 -2.83 1.41 -28.07
CA THR A 20 -3.19 0.21 -28.84
C THR A 20 -4.56 0.37 -29.51
N LEU A 21 -5.51 1.00 -28.82
CA LEU A 21 -6.83 1.32 -29.36
C LEU A 21 -6.73 2.32 -30.52
N GLU A 22 -5.92 3.38 -30.38
CA GLU A 22 -5.66 4.35 -31.46
C GLU A 22 -5.10 3.66 -32.71
N GLN A 23 -4.08 2.80 -32.55
CA GLN A 23 -3.51 2.01 -33.65
C GLN A 23 -4.55 1.09 -34.30
N THR A 24 -5.42 0.48 -33.50
CA THR A 24 -6.50 -0.39 -33.99
C THR A 24 -7.51 0.39 -34.83
N ASN A 25 -7.92 1.57 -34.37
CA ASN A 25 -8.85 2.44 -35.09
C ASN A 25 -8.26 2.89 -36.43
N GLU A 26 -6.98 3.25 -36.44
CA GLU A 26 -6.31 3.62 -37.68
C GLU A 26 -6.21 2.45 -38.67
N GLN A 27 -5.87 1.25 -38.19
CA GLN A 27 -5.83 0.06 -39.06
C GLN A 27 -7.21 -0.27 -39.64
N ILE A 28 -8.29 -0.10 -38.87
CA ILE A 28 -9.68 -0.26 -39.38
C ILE A 28 -9.97 0.75 -40.49
N ARG A 29 -9.53 2.00 -40.34
CA ARG A 29 -9.68 3.05 -41.36
C ARG A 29 -8.95 2.68 -42.66
N LEU A 30 -7.70 2.22 -42.55
CA LEU A 30 -6.89 1.79 -43.70
C LEU A 30 -7.51 0.59 -44.42
N ASN A 31 -7.99 -0.41 -43.66
CA ASN A 31 -8.70 -1.57 -44.23
C ASN A 31 -9.95 -1.16 -45.00
N ARG A 32 -10.75 -0.22 -44.46
CA ARG A 32 -11.94 0.30 -45.15
C ARG A 32 -11.58 1.02 -46.45
N SER A 33 -10.50 1.80 -46.44
CA SER A 33 -10.02 2.48 -47.65
C SER A 33 -9.56 1.49 -48.72
N ALA A 34 -8.77 0.47 -48.34
CA ALA A 34 -8.31 -0.55 -49.28
C ALA A 34 -9.47 -1.34 -49.87
N LYS A 35 -10.45 -1.72 -49.03
CA LYS A 35 -11.68 -2.38 -49.46
C LYS A 35 -12.45 -1.52 -50.47
N TYR A 36 -12.66 -0.23 -50.18
CA TYR A 36 -13.38 0.67 -51.07
C TYR A 36 -12.72 0.75 -52.45
N ASN A 37 -11.40 0.89 -52.51
CA ASN A 37 -10.68 0.96 -53.79
C ASN A 37 -10.84 -0.32 -54.62
N LEU A 38 -10.78 -1.50 -53.99
CA LEU A 38 -11.05 -2.77 -54.66
C LEU A 38 -12.49 -2.88 -55.17
N GLU A 39 -13.47 -2.42 -54.39
CA GLU A 39 -14.88 -2.46 -54.78
C GLU A 39 -15.17 -1.53 -55.97
N MET A 40 -14.54 -0.34 -56.01
CA MET A 40 -14.68 0.57 -57.15
C MET A 40 -14.03 0.01 -58.40
N ASP A 41 -12.79 -0.48 -58.28
CA ASP A 41 -12.07 -1.12 -59.39
C ASP A 41 -12.86 -2.32 -59.96
N LEU A 42 -13.39 -3.19 -59.09
CA LEU A 42 -14.23 -4.31 -59.50
C LEU A 42 -15.51 -3.86 -60.21
N LYS A 43 -16.17 -2.81 -59.71
CA LYS A 43 -17.40 -2.26 -60.31
C LYS A 43 -17.15 -1.71 -61.70
N ASP A 44 -16.06 -0.98 -61.89
CA ASP A 44 -15.69 -0.40 -63.18
C ASP A 44 -15.39 -1.50 -64.20
N LYS A 45 -14.65 -2.55 -63.78
CA LYS A 45 -14.38 -3.74 -64.61
C LYS A 45 -15.65 -4.51 -64.97
N PHE A 46 -16.56 -4.69 -64.02
CA PHE A 46 -17.84 -5.34 -64.30
C PHE A 46 -18.66 -4.55 -65.32
N THR A 47 -18.66 -3.22 -65.20
CA THR A 47 -19.34 -2.34 -66.16
C THR A 47 -18.71 -2.44 -67.55
N ALA A 48 -17.37 -2.47 -67.63
CA ALA A 48 -16.66 -2.67 -68.88
C ALA A 48 -17.01 -4.02 -69.53
N LEU A 49 -16.99 -5.12 -68.76
CA LEU A 49 -17.35 -6.45 -69.23
C LEU A 49 -18.78 -6.51 -69.78
N MET A 50 -19.75 -5.87 -69.11
CA MET A 50 -21.13 -5.80 -69.59
C MET A 50 -21.25 -5.07 -70.95
N ILE A 51 -20.42 -4.04 -71.17
CA ILE A 51 -20.34 -3.34 -72.45
C ILE A 51 -19.72 -4.26 -73.50
N ASP A 52 -18.63 -4.94 -73.18
CA ASP A 52 -17.94 -5.86 -74.09
C ASP A 52 -18.82 -7.05 -74.49
N ASP A 53 -19.59 -7.61 -73.55
CA ASP A 53 -20.59 -8.66 -73.81
C ASP A 53 -21.69 -8.17 -74.75
N TYR A 54 -22.17 -6.94 -74.54
CA TYR A 54 -23.12 -6.31 -75.46
C TYR A 54 -22.50 -6.14 -76.85
N CYS A 55 -21.27 -5.63 -76.95
CA CYS A 55 -20.56 -5.49 -78.21
C CYS A 55 -20.37 -6.83 -78.92
N ALA A 56 -20.02 -7.89 -78.20
CA ALA A 56 -19.89 -9.25 -78.74
C ALA A 56 -21.21 -9.82 -79.28
N SER A 57 -22.35 -9.37 -78.75
CA SER A 57 -23.68 -9.75 -79.22
C SER A 57 -24.14 -9.04 -80.50
N LEU A 58 -23.44 -7.98 -80.94
CA LEU A 58 -23.80 -7.23 -82.14
C LEU A 58 -23.48 -8.01 -83.41
N THR A 59 -24.42 -8.00 -84.35
CA THR A 59 -24.29 -8.61 -85.68
C THR A 59 -24.79 -7.64 -86.75
N SER A 60 -24.52 -7.89 -88.03
CA SER A 60 -25.02 -7.07 -89.13
C SER A 60 -26.55 -6.97 -89.21
N ASN A 61 -27.26 -7.88 -88.54
CA ASN A 61 -28.72 -7.94 -88.49
C ASN A 61 -29.29 -7.35 -87.19
N THR A 62 -28.46 -6.79 -86.30
CA THR A 62 -28.94 -6.21 -85.04
C THR A 62 -29.80 -4.96 -85.34
N PRO A 63 -31.07 -4.92 -84.89
CA PRO A 63 -31.96 -3.77 -85.10
C PRO A 63 -31.39 -2.48 -84.49
N ASP A 64 -31.73 -1.32 -85.07
CA ASP A 64 -31.32 0.02 -84.59
C ASP A 64 -29.81 0.33 -84.59
N THR A 65 -29.00 -0.41 -85.35
CA THR A 65 -27.61 -0.03 -85.64
C THR A 65 -27.58 1.22 -86.55
N ARG A 66 -27.23 2.38 -85.97
CA ARG A 66 -27.14 3.67 -86.67
C ARG A 66 -25.70 4.13 -86.76
N TYR A 67 -25.38 4.97 -87.75
CA TYR A 67 -24.10 5.69 -87.77
C TYR A 67 -24.00 6.59 -86.53
N ALA A 68 -23.08 6.27 -85.62
CA ALA A 68 -22.80 7.10 -84.46
C ALA A 68 -21.96 8.32 -84.89
N ALA A 69 -22.49 9.52 -84.68
CA ALA A 69 -21.73 10.76 -84.87
C ALA A 69 -20.58 10.81 -83.85
N ASN A 70 -19.36 11.09 -84.31
CA ASN A 70 -18.14 11.13 -83.48
C ASN A 70 -17.78 9.80 -82.78
N ALA A 71 -18.05 8.65 -83.41
CA ALA A 71 -17.69 7.34 -82.87
C ALA A 71 -16.18 7.16 -82.63
N VAL A 72 -15.35 7.81 -83.45
CA VAL A 72 -13.90 7.82 -83.29
C VAL A 72 -13.53 8.87 -82.24
N LYS A 73 -13.14 8.42 -81.05
CA LYS A 73 -12.65 9.29 -79.98
C LYS A 73 -11.12 9.25 -79.96
N ILE A 74 -10.49 10.31 -80.45
CA ILE A 74 -9.02 10.43 -80.54
C ILE A 74 -8.46 11.16 -79.31
N GLU A 75 -9.28 11.97 -78.63
CA GLU A 75 -8.90 12.73 -77.44
C GLU A 75 -9.59 12.18 -76.18
N GLY A 76 -8.80 11.93 -75.13
CA GLY A 76 -9.27 11.41 -73.86
C GLY A 76 -8.13 10.85 -73.00
N ASN A 77 -8.41 10.60 -71.72
CA ASN A 77 -7.47 9.95 -70.80
C ASN A 77 -7.50 8.43 -70.99
N PHE A 78 -7.06 7.96 -72.16
CA PHE A 78 -6.89 6.54 -72.42
C PHE A 78 -5.68 6.02 -71.63
N VAL A 79 -5.82 4.83 -71.05
CA VAL A 79 -4.74 4.12 -70.35
C VAL A 79 -4.30 2.94 -71.20
N SER A 80 -3.03 2.54 -71.11
CA SER A 80 -2.57 1.33 -71.79
C SER A 80 -3.10 0.07 -71.08
N PRO A 81 -3.11 -1.10 -71.74
CA PRO A 81 -3.41 -2.36 -71.07
C PRO A 81 -2.49 -2.62 -69.85
N GLU A 82 -1.22 -2.24 -69.96
CA GLU A 82 -0.25 -2.32 -68.86
C GLU A 82 -0.66 -1.41 -67.69
N ASP A 83 -1.00 -0.14 -67.95
CA ASP A 83 -1.46 0.80 -66.91
C ASP A 83 -2.74 0.30 -66.21
N TRP A 84 -3.65 -0.35 -66.95
CA TRP A 84 -4.88 -0.94 -66.39
C TRP A 84 -4.60 -2.15 -65.49
N ILE A 85 -3.69 -3.03 -65.90
CA ILE A 85 -3.23 -4.16 -65.09
C ILE A 85 -2.53 -3.63 -63.83
N ASP A 86 -1.63 -2.66 -63.98
CA ASP A 86 -0.86 -2.09 -62.89
C ASP A 86 -1.74 -1.39 -61.86
N PHE A 87 -2.76 -0.64 -62.29
CA PHE A 87 -3.75 -0.04 -61.40
C PHE A 87 -4.40 -1.08 -60.48
N SER A 88 -4.79 -2.21 -61.06
CA SER A 88 -5.41 -3.32 -60.35
C SER A 88 -4.45 -3.99 -59.36
N ASN A 89 -3.22 -4.26 -59.83
CA ASN A 89 -2.18 -4.88 -59.02
C ASN A 89 -1.81 -4.01 -57.82
N ILE A 90 -1.70 -2.69 -58.00
CA ILE A 90 -1.44 -1.73 -56.92
C ILE A 90 -2.57 -1.77 -55.86
N ASN A 91 -3.84 -1.86 -56.28
CA ASN A 91 -4.95 -1.95 -55.35
C ASN A 91 -4.94 -3.27 -54.56
N ILE A 92 -4.61 -4.38 -55.22
CA ILE A 92 -4.47 -5.70 -54.59
C ILE A 92 -3.32 -5.70 -53.60
N GLU A 93 -2.14 -5.18 -53.98
CA GLU A 93 -0.97 -5.12 -53.12
C GLU A 93 -1.23 -4.28 -51.87
N LYS A 94 -1.87 -3.10 -52.03
CA LYS A 94 -2.28 -2.26 -50.89
C LYS A 94 -3.22 -3.01 -49.96
N ALA A 95 -4.21 -3.73 -50.49
CA ALA A 95 -5.14 -4.49 -49.67
C ALA A 95 -4.47 -5.67 -48.94
N ASP A 96 -3.55 -6.39 -49.60
CA ASP A 96 -2.82 -7.47 -48.94
C ASP A 96 -1.88 -6.93 -47.86
N LYS A 97 -1.23 -5.78 -48.11
CA LYS A 97 -0.44 -5.08 -47.09
C LYS A 97 -1.27 -4.74 -45.85
N GLU A 98 -2.44 -4.12 -46.01
CA GLU A 98 -3.29 -3.77 -44.85
C GLU A 98 -3.88 -4.99 -44.15
N ARG A 99 -4.15 -6.07 -44.89
CA ARG A 99 -4.51 -7.38 -44.32
C ARG A 99 -3.38 -7.95 -43.46
N ASN A 100 -2.14 -7.91 -43.95
CA ASN A 100 -0.97 -8.39 -43.21
C ASN A 100 -0.67 -7.52 -41.97
N ASN A 101 -0.79 -6.20 -42.09
CA ASN A 101 -0.69 -5.27 -40.94
C ASN A 101 -1.74 -5.61 -39.87
N SER A 102 -2.98 -5.91 -40.28
CA SER A 102 -4.06 -6.28 -39.36
C SER A 102 -3.80 -7.61 -38.64
N LEU A 103 -3.18 -8.58 -39.31
CA LEU A 103 -2.78 -9.85 -38.68
C LEU A 103 -1.69 -9.61 -37.63
N ALA A 104 -0.66 -8.83 -37.98
CA ALA A 104 0.42 -8.48 -37.06
C ALA A 104 -0.10 -7.69 -35.84
N LEU A 105 -0.98 -6.70 -36.07
CA LEU A 105 -1.56 -5.90 -35.00
C LEU A 105 -2.42 -6.76 -34.06
N ARG A 106 -3.20 -7.72 -34.58
CA ARG A 106 -4.00 -8.62 -33.74
C ARG A 106 -3.12 -9.47 -32.82
N ALA A 107 -2.04 -10.06 -33.35
CA ALA A 107 -1.09 -10.82 -32.54
C ALA A 107 -0.43 -9.95 -31.45
N LEU A 108 -0.10 -8.70 -31.79
CA LEU A 108 0.42 -7.73 -30.82
C LEU A 108 -0.61 -7.40 -29.73
N ILE A 109 -1.88 -7.16 -30.09
CA ILE A 109 -2.98 -6.90 -29.16
C ILE A 109 -3.14 -8.08 -28.18
N ASP A 110 -3.16 -9.31 -28.68
CA ASP A 110 -3.30 -10.51 -27.83
C ASP A 110 -2.16 -10.61 -26.81
N SER A 111 -0.93 -10.29 -27.23
CA SER A 111 0.24 -10.23 -26.37
C SER A 111 0.12 -9.12 -25.31
N ILE A 112 -0.27 -7.91 -25.71
CA ILE A 112 -0.47 -6.76 -24.82
C ILE A 112 -1.55 -7.06 -23.77
N LEU A 113 -2.71 -7.58 -24.18
CA LEU A 113 -3.79 -7.94 -23.28
C LEU A 113 -3.36 -9.02 -22.28
N SER A 114 -2.66 -10.03 -22.76
CA SER A 114 -2.13 -11.10 -21.91
C SER A 114 -1.10 -10.58 -20.90
N GLN A 115 -0.18 -9.72 -21.34
CA GLN A 115 0.87 -9.16 -20.50
C GLN A 115 0.31 -8.21 -19.45
N THR A 116 -0.53 -7.25 -19.86
CA THR A 116 -1.14 -6.28 -18.94
C THR A 116 -2.02 -6.97 -17.89
N ALA A 117 -2.78 -8.00 -18.26
CA ALA A 117 -3.56 -8.79 -17.31
C ALA A 117 -2.66 -9.54 -16.30
N ARG A 118 -1.52 -10.07 -16.74
CA ARG A 118 -0.54 -10.70 -15.84
C ARG A 118 0.07 -9.69 -14.88
N ASP A 119 0.47 -8.51 -15.37
CA ASP A 119 1.12 -7.48 -14.57
C ASP A 119 0.18 -6.94 -13.49
N ILE A 120 -1.08 -6.65 -13.84
CA ILE A 120 -2.10 -6.22 -12.87
C ILE A 120 -2.31 -7.29 -11.79
N ARG A 121 -2.48 -8.57 -12.17
CA ARG A 121 -2.69 -9.66 -11.21
C ARG A 121 -1.49 -9.83 -10.28
N LYS A 122 -0.27 -9.77 -10.84
CA LYS A 122 0.97 -9.89 -10.06
C LYS A 122 1.12 -8.75 -9.07
N GLN A 123 0.84 -7.51 -9.49
CA GLN A 123 0.95 -6.36 -8.61
C GLN A 123 -0.12 -6.39 -7.51
N ARG A 124 -1.36 -6.77 -7.84
CA ARG A 124 -2.43 -6.98 -6.86
C ARG A 124 -2.04 -8.00 -5.79
N GLU A 125 -1.46 -9.14 -6.20
CA GLU A 125 -0.98 -10.16 -5.25
C GLU A 125 0.12 -9.61 -4.35
N THR A 126 1.06 -8.86 -4.93
CA THR A 126 2.16 -8.24 -4.18
C THR A 126 1.64 -7.25 -3.14
N VAL A 127 0.64 -6.42 -3.50
CA VAL A 127 -0.01 -5.50 -2.57
C VAL A 127 -0.74 -6.24 -1.46
N ASN A 128 -1.50 -7.29 -1.78
CA ASN A 128 -2.22 -8.08 -0.78
C ASN A 128 -1.28 -8.74 0.22
N VAL A 129 -0.17 -9.31 -0.25
CA VAL A 129 0.86 -9.92 0.62
C VAL A 129 1.49 -8.85 1.51
N ALA A 130 1.87 -7.70 0.95
CA ALA A 130 2.44 -6.60 1.73
C ALA A 130 1.45 -6.07 2.80
N PHE A 131 0.17 -5.96 2.45
CA PHE A 131 -0.89 -5.55 3.37
C PHE A 131 -1.10 -6.58 4.49
N ALA A 132 -1.20 -7.87 4.16
CA ALA A 132 -1.34 -8.94 5.15
C ALA A 132 -0.15 -8.98 6.12
N ASN A 133 1.08 -8.80 5.60
CA ASN A 133 2.27 -8.69 6.43
C ASN A 133 2.20 -7.47 7.36
N ARG A 134 1.76 -6.32 6.86
CA ARG A 134 1.61 -5.11 7.69
C ARG A 134 0.58 -5.29 8.81
N VAL A 135 -0.56 -5.91 8.50
CA VAL A 135 -1.57 -6.25 9.51
C VAL A 135 -0.98 -7.18 10.56
N LYS A 136 -0.22 -8.20 10.15
CA LYS A 136 0.47 -9.11 11.07
C LYS A 136 1.46 -8.37 11.96
N GLU A 137 2.32 -7.52 11.40
CA GLU A 137 3.28 -6.72 12.16
C GLU A 137 2.60 -5.84 13.22
N VAL A 138 1.50 -5.19 12.87
CA VAL A 138 0.75 -4.32 13.81
C VAL A 138 0.11 -5.16 14.91
N LYS A 139 -0.46 -6.33 14.60
CA LYS A 139 -0.98 -7.28 15.61
C LYS A 139 0.12 -7.77 16.54
N ASP A 140 1.26 -8.20 15.99
CA ASP A 140 2.40 -8.68 16.77
C ASP A 140 2.96 -7.57 17.68
N ALA A 141 3.01 -6.32 17.19
CA ALA A 141 3.41 -5.17 17.99
C ALA A 141 2.40 -4.88 19.11
N LYS A 142 1.09 -4.90 18.82
CA LYS A 142 0.04 -4.73 19.83
C LYS A 142 0.15 -5.79 20.93
N HIS A 143 0.29 -7.06 20.55
CA HIS A 143 0.41 -8.16 21.50
C HIS A 143 1.64 -8.04 22.41
N LYS A 144 2.76 -7.55 21.89
CA LYS A 144 3.95 -7.23 22.69
C LYS A 144 3.68 -6.10 23.68
N LEU A 145 2.98 -5.04 23.26
CA LEU A 145 2.60 -3.95 24.15
C LEU A 145 1.64 -4.42 25.26
N GLU A 146 0.64 -5.25 24.93
CA GLU A 146 -0.28 -5.85 25.91
C GLU A 146 0.46 -6.72 26.93
N THR A 147 1.41 -7.54 26.48
CA THR A 147 2.27 -8.33 27.37
C THR A 147 3.09 -7.42 28.29
N LEU A 148 3.69 -6.34 27.76
CA LEU A 148 4.45 -5.38 28.57
C LEU A 148 3.57 -4.63 29.56
N LEU A 149 2.33 -4.29 29.19
CA LEU A 149 1.36 -3.65 30.07
C LEU A 149 1.04 -4.57 31.26
N ALA A 150 0.76 -5.86 31.00
CA ALA A 150 0.53 -6.84 32.06
C ALA A 150 1.71 -6.92 33.04
N MET A 151 2.95 -6.99 32.53
CA MET A 151 4.15 -6.98 33.38
C MET A 151 4.28 -5.69 34.22
N VAL A 152 3.96 -4.52 33.65
CA VAL A 152 3.99 -3.25 34.38
C VAL A 152 2.91 -3.22 35.47
N MET A 153 1.72 -3.78 35.22
CA MET A 153 0.66 -3.89 36.21
C MET A 153 1.03 -4.81 37.37
N ASP A 154 1.71 -5.93 37.10
CA ASP A 154 2.26 -6.82 38.13
C ASP A 154 3.31 -6.09 38.99
N GLU A 155 4.22 -5.35 38.36
CA GLU A 155 5.24 -4.55 39.06
C GLU A 155 4.62 -3.44 39.91
N ILE A 156 3.58 -2.75 39.41
CA ILE A 156 2.81 -1.76 40.18
C ILE A 156 2.24 -2.41 41.44
N THR A 157 1.60 -3.57 41.31
CA THR A 157 1.00 -4.30 42.43
C THR A 157 2.06 -4.68 43.47
N SER A 158 3.20 -5.21 43.02
CA SER A 158 4.31 -5.55 43.92
C SER A 158 4.88 -4.32 44.64
N GLN A 159 4.98 -3.19 43.95
CA GLN A 159 5.47 -1.95 44.53
C GLN A 159 4.49 -1.34 45.53
N GLU A 160 3.18 -1.45 45.29
CA GLU A 160 2.14 -1.06 46.24
C GLU A 160 2.21 -1.89 47.53
N GLU A 161 2.41 -3.20 47.43
CA GLU A 161 2.62 -4.09 48.56
C GLU A 161 3.91 -3.72 49.34
N ASN A 162 5.00 -3.44 48.63
CA ASN A 162 6.26 -3.00 49.21
C ASN A 162 6.11 -1.67 49.98
N ILE A 163 5.41 -0.69 49.38
CA ILE A 163 5.09 0.58 50.02
C ILE A 163 4.27 0.36 51.30
N ALA A 164 3.27 -0.52 51.27
CA ALA A 164 2.47 -0.86 52.44
C ALA A 164 3.32 -1.51 53.55
N ALA A 165 4.22 -2.42 53.20
CA ALA A 165 5.16 -3.05 54.13
C ALA A 165 6.13 -2.04 54.75
N LEU A 166 6.68 -1.11 53.97
CA LEU A 166 7.56 -0.03 54.46
C LEU A 166 6.83 0.90 55.42
N LYS A 167 5.59 1.31 55.10
CA LYS A 167 4.74 2.13 55.97
C LYS A 167 4.49 1.43 57.31
N LYS A 168 4.17 0.13 57.27
CA LYS A 168 4.01 -0.69 58.47
C LYS A 168 5.31 -0.78 59.29
N ALA A 169 6.45 -1.05 58.65
CA ALA A 169 7.74 -1.14 59.33
C ALA A 169 8.13 0.17 60.02
N ILE A 170 7.83 1.32 59.42
CA ILE A 170 8.01 2.64 60.04
C ILE A 170 7.12 2.76 61.28
N ALA A 171 5.83 2.44 61.17
CA ALA A 171 4.87 2.50 62.27
C ALA A 171 5.28 1.59 63.45
N ASP A 172 5.71 0.35 63.15
CA ASP A 172 6.17 -0.63 64.15
C ASP A 172 7.40 -0.14 64.93
N LYS A 173 8.20 0.77 64.35
CA LYS A 173 9.38 1.38 65.01
C LYS A 173 9.04 2.61 65.86
N GLU A 174 7.85 3.19 65.73
CA GLU A 174 7.44 4.35 66.52
C GLU A 174 7.32 4.05 68.01
N GLY A 175 6.78 2.89 68.38
CA GLY A 175 6.65 2.47 69.78
C GLY A 175 8.02 2.33 70.46
N PRO A 176 8.93 1.51 69.93
CA PRO A 176 10.28 1.35 70.48
C PRO A 176 11.05 2.66 70.63
N ILE A 177 11.05 3.54 69.62
CA ILE A 177 11.78 4.81 69.72
C ILE A 177 11.17 5.75 70.76
N LYS A 178 9.84 5.83 70.89
CA LYS A 178 9.18 6.62 71.93
C LYS A 178 9.54 6.13 73.34
N VAL A 179 9.62 4.81 73.53
CA VAL A 179 10.03 4.22 74.82
C VAL A 179 11.50 4.55 75.12
N ALA A 180 12.40 4.40 74.15
CA ALA A 180 13.82 4.70 74.32
C ALA A 180 14.04 6.21 74.62
N GLN A 181 13.36 7.09 73.88
CA GLN A 181 13.39 8.54 74.10
C GLN A 181 12.81 8.92 75.47
N GLY A 182 11.66 8.39 75.86
CA GLY A 182 11.07 8.67 77.16
C GLY A 182 11.93 8.18 78.33
N ARG A 183 12.58 7.01 78.20
CA ARG A 183 13.57 6.52 79.18
C ARG A 183 14.78 7.46 79.28
N LEU A 184 15.28 7.94 78.15
CA LEU A 184 16.41 8.87 78.10
C LEU A 184 16.04 10.22 78.72
N GLU A 185 14.87 10.77 78.37
CA GLU A 185 14.33 12.01 78.93
C GLU A 185 14.17 11.93 80.44
N ALA A 186 13.55 10.86 80.96
CA ALA A 186 13.38 10.66 82.40
C ALA A 186 14.73 10.62 83.14
N ARG A 187 15.75 10.00 82.54
CA ARG A 187 17.10 9.95 83.13
C ARG A 187 17.83 11.29 83.05
N ASN A 188 17.52 12.13 82.07
CA ASN A 188 18.07 13.49 81.96
C ASN A 188 17.53 14.45 83.05
N GLN A 189 16.52 14.04 83.83
CA GLN A 189 15.98 14.81 84.95
C GLN A 189 16.66 14.53 86.30
N ARG A 190 17.69 13.66 86.33
CA ARG A 190 18.40 13.35 87.58
C ARG A 190 19.14 14.59 88.11
N PRO A 191 19.07 14.90 89.42
CA PRO A 191 19.65 16.12 89.96
C PRO A 191 21.15 15.99 90.26
N ASN A 192 21.89 17.09 90.11
CA ASN A 192 23.26 17.25 90.59
C ASN A 192 24.20 16.11 90.12
N MET A 193 24.87 15.45 91.06
CA MET A 193 25.84 14.38 90.80
C MET A 193 25.18 13.08 90.29
N GLU A 194 23.86 12.92 90.44
CA GLU A 194 23.12 11.76 89.94
C GLU A 194 22.89 11.81 88.42
N LEU A 195 23.13 12.96 87.77
CA LEU A 195 23.17 13.10 86.31
C LEU A 195 24.44 12.45 85.73
N CYS A 196 24.56 11.15 85.98
CA CYS A 196 25.73 10.36 85.64
C CYS A 196 25.58 9.71 84.26
N TYR A 197 26.62 9.83 83.45
CA TYR A 197 26.77 9.12 82.18
C TYR A 197 27.24 7.68 82.42
N ASP A 198 26.39 6.90 83.07
CA ASP A 198 26.62 5.48 83.30
C ASP A 198 26.41 4.65 82.02
N THR A 199 26.72 3.36 82.10
CA THR A 199 26.58 2.42 80.98
C THR A 199 25.16 2.39 80.38
N VAL A 200 24.12 2.56 81.21
CA VAL A 200 22.73 2.55 80.74
C VAL A 200 22.41 3.83 79.99
N GLN A 201 22.90 4.99 80.47
CA GLN A 201 22.77 6.27 79.78
C GLN A 201 23.40 6.21 78.38
N CYS A 202 24.65 5.74 78.28
CA CYS A 202 25.34 5.62 76.99
C CYS A 202 24.62 4.67 76.04
N ARG A 203 24.14 3.51 76.52
CA ARG A 203 23.39 2.56 75.69
C ARG A 203 22.05 3.13 75.19
N LEU A 204 21.32 3.87 76.02
CA LEU A 204 20.06 4.51 75.60
C LEU A 204 20.30 5.57 74.53
N ILE A 205 21.38 6.34 74.62
CA ILE A 205 21.76 7.31 73.58
C ILE A 205 22.01 6.57 72.26
N SER A 206 22.85 5.52 72.29
CA SER A 206 23.13 4.71 71.11
C SER A 206 21.88 4.05 70.52
N GLU A 207 20.97 3.53 71.36
CA GLU A 207 19.70 2.93 70.94
C GLU A 207 18.81 3.95 70.24
N VAL A 208 18.65 5.15 70.82
CA VAL A 208 17.86 6.23 70.20
C VAL A 208 18.45 6.66 68.86
N GLU A 209 19.77 6.82 68.77
CA GLU A 209 20.45 7.15 67.51
C GLU A 209 20.25 6.06 66.46
N GLU A 210 20.41 4.79 66.82
CA GLU A 210 20.25 3.67 65.90
C GLU A 210 18.81 3.54 65.40
N LEU A 211 17.82 3.64 66.29
CA LEU A 211 16.41 3.64 65.91
C LEU A 211 16.07 4.82 65.00
N THR A 212 16.61 6.01 65.30
CA THR A 212 16.41 7.21 64.47
C THR A 212 16.99 7.01 63.08
N ARG A 213 18.24 6.51 62.96
CA ARG A 213 18.87 6.20 61.67
C ARG A 213 18.09 5.15 60.88
N ASN A 214 17.62 4.10 61.55
CA ASN A 214 16.83 3.05 60.92
C ASN A 214 15.49 3.56 60.38
N ILE A 215 14.76 4.37 61.15
CA ILE A 215 13.52 5.00 60.70
C ILE A 215 13.78 5.92 59.51
N GLN A 216 14.85 6.72 59.56
CA GLN A 216 15.19 7.61 58.44
C GLN A 216 15.48 6.82 57.17
N ARG A 217 16.27 5.75 57.25
CA ARG A 217 16.54 4.88 56.09
C ARG A 217 15.26 4.29 55.51
N LEU A 218 14.33 3.82 56.36
CA LEU A 218 13.03 3.30 55.91
C LEU A 218 12.19 4.38 55.20
N LYS A 219 12.21 5.62 55.71
CA LYS A 219 11.52 6.76 55.08
C LYS A 219 12.13 7.12 53.72
N ASP A 220 13.45 7.11 53.61
CA ASP A 220 14.15 7.37 52.35
C ASP A 220 13.82 6.28 51.31
N THR A 221 13.83 5.01 51.72
CA THR A 221 13.41 3.88 50.86
C THR A 221 11.94 3.99 50.45
N LEU A 222 11.05 4.40 51.36
CA LEU A 222 9.65 4.64 51.04
C LEU A 222 9.48 5.75 49.99
N ALA A 223 10.18 6.87 50.14
CA ALA A 223 10.13 7.98 49.19
C ALA A 223 10.62 7.57 47.79
N GLN A 224 11.66 6.73 47.73
CA GLN A 224 12.15 6.15 46.49
C GLN A 224 11.09 5.23 45.87
N ALA A 225 10.49 4.33 46.67
CA ALA A 225 9.49 3.40 46.19
C ALA A 225 8.24 4.10 45.63
N GLU A 226 7.76 5.16 46.31
CA GLU A 226 6.65 5.99 45.84
C GLU A 226 6.99 6.76 44.55
N THR A 227 8.25 7.12 44.33
CA THR A 227 8.71 7.75 43.09
C THR A 227 8.71 6.76 41.93
N GLU A 228 9.17 5.54 42.16
CA GLU A 228 9.14 4.45 41.19
C GLU A 228 7.69 4.10 40.80
N LEU A 229 6.77 4.01 41.77
CA LEU A 229 5.36 3.77 41.51
C LEU A 229 4.77 4.83 40.57
N ARG A 230 5.04 6.13 40.81
CA ARG A 230 4.61 7.21 39.90
C ARG A 230 5.22 7.09 38.50
N SER A 231 6.42 6.53 38.38
CA SER A 231 7.03 6.25 37.07
C SER A 231 6.32 5.11 36.35
N LEU A 232 6.00 4.03 37.07
CA LEU A 232 5.28 2.88 36.54
C LEU A 232 3.87 3.27 36.08
N SER A 233 3.12 4.06 36.85
CA SER A 233 1.78 4.52 36.45
C SER A 233 1.81 5.37 35.17
N ARG A 234 2.84 6.21 34.98
CA ARG A 234 3.02 6.96 33.72
C ARG A 234 3.30 6.04 32.55
N ARG A 235 4.12 5.01 32.76
CA ARG A 235 4.42 4.00 31.74
C ARG A 235 3.18 3.17 31.37
N GLN A 236 2.34 2.83 32.35
CA GLN A 236 1.06 2.16 32.12
C GLN A 236 0.19 2.97 31.14
N LEU A 237 -0.06 4.25 31.45
CA LEU A 237 -0.88 5.13 30.60
C LEU A 237 -0.31 5.22 29.16
N SER A 238 1.01 5.40 29.03
CA SER A 238 1.65 5.44 27.71
C SER A 238 1.47 4.14 26.92
N LEU A 239 1.54 2.98 27.58
CA LEU A 239 1.33 1.68 26.94
C LEU A 239 -0.13 1.51 26.50
N GLU A 240 -1.09 1.90 27.34
CA GLU A 240 -2.52 1.88 27.02
C GLU A 240 -2.84 2.75 25.79
N GLU A 241 -2.28 3.97 25.73
CA GLU A 241 -2.42 4.86 24.58
C GLU A 241 -1.83 4.23 23.30
N GLU A 242 -0.63 3.66 23.37
CA GLU A 242 -0.02 3.01 22.21
C GLU A 242 -0.81 1.79 21.74
N ILE A 243 -1.35 0.98 22.65
CA ILE A 243 -2.23 -0.15 22.35
C ILE A 243 -3.48 0.34 21.62
N GLN A 244 -4.11 1.41 22.11
CA GLN A 244 -5.29 2.00 21.48
C GLN A 244 -4.99 2.49 20.06
N VAL A 245 -3.82 3.10 19.84
CA VAL A 245 -3.38 3.51 18.49
C VAL A 245 -3.23 2.29 17.58
N LYS A 246 -2.66 1.17 18.06
CA LYS A 246 -2.55 -0.06 17.25
C LYS A 246 -3.92 -0.66 16.96
N GLU A 247 -4.84 -0.62 17.93
CA GLU A 247 -6.21 -1.09 17.74
C GLU A 247 -6.94 -0.29 16.65
N ASN A 248 -6.91 1.04 16.74
CA ASN A 248 -7.49 1.93 15.73
C ASN A 248 -6.80 1.82 14.35
N THR A 249 -5.59 1.27 14.29
CA THR A 249 -4.90 1.01 13.01
C THR A 249 -5.39 -0.27 12.36
N LEU A 250 -5.91 -1.22 13.14
CA LEU A 250 -6.34 -2.55 12.68
C LEU A 250 -7.84 -2.61 12.34
N TYR A 251 -8.66 -1.80 13.00
CA TYR A 251 -10.12 -1.81 12.94
C TYR A 251 -10.66 -0.42 12.60
#